data_AF-A0A6N9PPU7-F1
#
_entry.id   AF-A0A6N9PPU7-F1
#
_cell.length_a   1.000
_cell.length_b   1.000
_cell.length_c   1.000
_cell.angle_alpha   90.00
_cell.angle_beta   90.00
_cell.angle_gamma   90.00
#
_symmetry.space_group_name_H-M   'P 1'
#
loop_
_entity.id
_entity.type
_entity.pdbx_description
1 polymer ?
#
loop_
_entity_poly.entity_id
_entity_poly.type
_entity_poly.pdbx_seq_one_letter_code
_entity_poly.pdbx_strand_id
1 'polypeptide(L)'
;MTRNVRYSDGTLVGGEGTGAVMDGTPGKDAYYTGYHWTKACCNTCGTLNSNMGISDYCFGKNVYWLYDCAAEFTEELPEQVKYEYADSTYHNKITSSGTYCCFCFGTNHISNSKLERHNMQTEILPQISNNRFAIVKHCKDCEYTKTEYIAAKSVVADYYGVVDGQPHTVTISDLSEAGVSTQIRYGNSAESCTLTSAPNYTEKGQYTVYYEITY
;
A
#
# COMPACT_ATOMS: atom_id res chain seq x y z
N MET A 1 10.51 26.58 -22.97
CA MET A 1 11.01 25.26 -23.40
C MET A 1 12.23 25.52 -24.28
N THR A 2 13.44 25.35 -23.75
CA THR A 2 14.69 25.45 -24.52
C THR A 2 14.79 24.25 -25.43
N ARG A 3 14.20 24.36 -26.62
CA ARG A 3 14.27 23.30 -27.62
C ARG A 3 15.71 23.22 -28.11
N ASN A 4 16.25 22.00 -28.17
CA ASN A 4 17.50 21.66 -28.83
C ASN A 4 18.82 21.93 -28.07
N VAL A 5 18.84 22.14 -26.75
CA VAL A 5 20.12 22.09 -26.00
C VAL A 5 20.60 20.64 -25.91
N ARG A 6 21.83 20.35 -26.36
CA ARG A 6 22.38 18.97 -26.42
C ARG A 6 23.69 18.80 -25.66
N TYR A 7 24.36 19.89 -25.34
CA TYR A 7 25.67 19.89 -24.69
C TYR A 7 25.61 20.60 -23.33
N SER A 8 26.43 20.17 -22.37
CA SER A 8 26.35 20.64 -20.97
C SER A 8 26.76 22.10 -20.78
N ASP A 9 27.41 22.69 -21.77
CA ASP A 9 27.74 24.11 -21.85
C ASP A 9 26.60 24.96 -22.45
N GLY A 10 25.45 24.35 -22.74
CA GLY A 10 24.29 25.01 -23.31
C GLY A 10 24.27 25.04 -24.84
N THR A 11 25.27 24.48 -25.51
CA THR A 11 25.30 24.46 -26.98
C THR A 11 24.16 23.62 -27.56
N LEU A 12 23.59 24.12 -28.67
CA LEU A 12 22.44 23.49 -29.32
C LEU A 12 22.84 22.27 -30.18
N VAL A 13 21.84 21.48 -30.57
CA VAL A 13 21.94 20.43 -31.60
C VAL A 13 22.48 21.07 -32.88
N GLY A 14 23.70 20.70 -33.28
CA GLY A 14 24.42 21.28 -34.42
C GLY A 14 25.74 21.98 -34.06
N GLY A 15 25.99 22.25 -32.77
CA GLY A 15 27.24 22.87 -32.32
C GLY A 15 27.26 24.40 -32.43
N GLU A 16 26.15 25.02 -32.85
CA GLU A 16 26.02 26.46 -33.02
C GLU A 16 24.90 27.04 -32.15
N GLY A 17 25.15 28.23 -31.58
CA GLY A 17 24.22 28.89 -30.67
C GLY A 17 24.18 28.26 -29.27
N THR A 18 23.48 28.94 -28.36
CA THR A 18 23.37 28.54 -26.95
C THR A 18 21.92 28.64 -26.48
N GLY A 19 21.52 27.72 -25.62
CA GLY A 19 20.26 27.77 -24.87
C GLY A 19 20.51 27.59 -23.37
N ALA A 20 19.49 27.86 -22.57
CA ALA A 20 19.54 27.60 -21.14
C ALA A 20 19.62 26.08 -20.87
N VAL A 21 20.67 25.68 -20.15
CA VAL A 21 20.75 24.37 -19.50
C VAL A 21 19.78 24.40 -18.34
N MET A 22 18.76 23.53 -18.38
CA MET A 22 17.78 23.43 -17.31
C MET A 22 18.40 22.58 -16.20
N ASP A 23 19.09 23.22 -15.26
CA ASP A 23 19.54 22.59 -14.03
C ASP A 23 18.38 22.57 -13.03
N GLY A 24 17.76 21.40 -12.86
CA GLY A 24 16.81 21.22 -11.78
C GLY A 24 17.26 20.09 -10.86
N THR A 25 16.94 20.24 -9.59
CA THR A 25 17.06 19.18 -8.60
C THR A 25 15.89 18.21 -8.80
N PRO A 26 16.15 16.92 -9.02
CA PRO A 26 15.08 15.94 -9.18
C PRO A 26 14.12 15.96 -7.99
N GLY A 27 12.82 16.09 -8.27
CA GLY A 27 11.77 16.14 -7.24
C GLY A 27 11.51 17.52 -6.62
N LYS A 28 12.18 18.58 -7.09
CA LYS A 28 11.93 19.98 -6.67
C LYS A 28 11.49 20.86 -7.84
N ASP A 29 12.37 21.01 -8.83
CA ASP A 29 12.20 21.88 -10.00
C ASP A 29 12.62 21.20 -11.32
N ALA A 30 13.09 19.94 -11.26
CA ALA A 30 13.18 19.05 -12.40
C ALA A 30 12.34 17.79 -12.22
N TYR A 31 11.76 17.34 -13.33
CA TYR A 31 11.24 16.00 -13.52
C TYR A 31 12.29 15.19 -14.30
N TYR A 32 12.47 13.92 -13.96
CA TYR A 32 13.34 13.04 -14.75
C TYR A 32 12.75 12.91 -16.16
N THR A 33 13.50 13.34 -17.17
CA THR A 33 13.03 13.37 -18.56
C THR A 33 13.48 12.17 -19.39
N GLY A 34 14.19 11.20 -18.78
CA GLY A 34 14.74 10.06 -19.51
C GLY A 34 16.01 10.40 -20.30
N TYR A 35 16.73 11.45 -19.91
CA TYR A 35 18.02 11.83 -20.50
C TYR A 35 19.10 11.94 -19.43
N HIS A 36 20.37 11.78 -19.81
CA HIS A 36 21.50 11.92 -18.90
C HIS A 36 22.72 12.55 -19.59
N TRP A 37 23.50 13.31 -18.82
CA TRP A 37 24.76 13.86 -19.28
C TRP A 37 25.86 12.82 -19.15
N THR A 38 26.43 12.38 -20.28
CA THR A 38 27.55 11.45 -20.30
C THR A 38 28.77 12.03 -20.97
N LYS A 39 29.90 11.44 -20.60
CA LYS A 39 31.20 11.69 -21.19
C LYS A 39 31.98 10.39 -21.21
N ALA A 40 32.50 10.03 -22.38
CA ALA A 40 33.42 8.92 -22.53
C ALA A 40 34.87 9.44 -22.62
N CYS A 41 35.84 8.59 -22.33
CA CYS A 41 37.26 8.89 -22.55
C CYS A 41 37.93 7.66 -23.16
N CYS A 42 38.68 7.85 -24.25
CA CYS A 42 39.48 6.78 -24.82
C CYS A 42 40.60 6.38 -23.85
N ASN A 43 40.59 5.13 -23.40
CA ASN A 43 41.59 4.64 -22.46
C ASN A 43 43.02 4.67 -23.03
N THR A 44 43.18 4.67 -24.37
CA THR A 44 44.49 4.68 -25.03
C THR A 44 45.08 6.08 -25.19
N CYS A 45 44.27 7.05 -25.62
CA CYS A 45 44.76 8.38 -26.02
C CYS A 45 44.16 9.54 -25.22
N GLY A 46 43.28 9.28 -24.25
CA GLY A 46 42.68 10.32 -23.40
C GLY A 46 41.65 11.22 -24.11
N THR A 47 41.32 10.93 -25.38
CA THR A 47 40.34 11.72 -26.13
C THR A 47 38.97 11.63 -25.49
N LEU A 48 38.40 12.79 -25.17
CA LEU A 48 37.09 12.94 -24.54
C LEU A 48 35.96 12.79 -25.58
N ASN A 49 34.85 12.18 -25.16
CA ASN A 49 33.67 11.86 -25.97
C ASN A 49 34.01 11.01 -27.21
N SER A 50 34.93 10.06 -27.06
CA SER A 50 35.39 9.19 -28.14
C SER A 50 34.33 8.21 -28.67
N ASN A 51 33.20 8.07 -27.99
CA ASN A 51 32.04 7.29 -28.42
C ASN A 51 31.17 8.04 -29.45
N MET A 52 31.39 9.34 -29.63
CA MET A 52 30.72 10.17 -30.62
C MET A 52 31.55 10.29 -31.90
N GLY A 53 30.93 10.77 -32.97
CA GLY A 53 31.62 11.04 -34.22
C GLY A 53 32.67 12.15 -34.07
N ILE A 54 33.73 12.08 -34.85
CA ILE A 54 34.80 13.11 -34.87
C ILE A 54 34.24 14.51 -35.23
N SER A 55 33.13 14.54 -35.98
CA SER A 55 32.43 15.76 -36.36
C SER A 55 31.50 16.31 -35.27
N ASP A 56 31.26 15.58 -34.17
CA ASP A 56 30.41 16.06 -33.09
C ASP A 56 31.11 17.16 -32.29
N TYR A 57 30.35 18.17 -31.87
CA TYR A 57 30.89 19.35 -31.20
C TYR A 57 31.67 19.01 -29.93
N CYS A 58 31.28 17.95 -29.21
CA CYS A 58 31.92 17.53 -27.96
C CYS A 58 33.19 16.70 -28.15
N PHE A 59 33.54 16.28 -29.37
CA PHE A 59 34.71 15.43 -29.63
C PHE A 59 36.01 16.15 -29.24
N GLY A 60 36.80 15.53 -28.37
CA GLY A 60 38.04 16.09 -27.84
C GLY A 60 37.85 17.26 -26.86
N LYS A 61 36.60 17.60 -26.49
CA LYS A 61 36.29 18.69 -25.55
C LYS A 61 35.84 18.17 -24.19
N ASN A 62 36.04 18.98 -23.15
CA ASN A 62 35.51 18.72 -21.82
C ASN A 62 34.05 19.18 -21.71
N VAL A 63 33.19 18.65 -22.56
CA VAL A 63 31.76 18.98 -22.63
C VAL A 63 30.98 17.68 -22.61
N TYR A 64 29.95 17.57 -21.76
CA TYR A 64 29.09 16.38 -21.70
C TYR A 64 28.03 16.46 -22.78
N TRP A 65 27.57 15.31 -23.22
CA TRP A 65 26.50 15.16 -24.19
C TRP A 65 25.24 14.61 -23.51
N LEU A 66 24.06 15.08 -23.94
CA LEU A 66 22.77 14.61 -23.46
C LEU A 66 22.36 13.36 -24.23
N TYR A 67 22.38 12.22 -23.55
CA TYR A 67 22.06 10.92 -24.12
C TYR A 67 20.67 10.47 -23.63
N ASP A 68 19.88 9.90 -24.55
CA ASP A 68 18.57 9.32 -24.25
C ASP A 68 18.77 8.01 -23.47
N CYS A 69 17.87 7.65 -22.55
CA CYS A 69 17.95 6.33 -21.93
C CYS A 69 17.83 5.24 -23.00
N ALA A 70 18.86 4.39 -23.09
CA ALA A 70 18.87 3.28 -24.03
C ALA A 70 18.07 2.09 -23.46
N ALA A 71 17.43 1.32 -24.34
CA ALA A 71 16.60 0.18 -23.94
C ALA A 71 17.42 -0.90 -23.22
N GLU A 72 18.70 -1.04 -23.57
CA GLU A 72 19.64 -2.02 -22.99
C GLU A 72 19.94 -1.77 -21.51
N PHE A 73 19.68 -0.56 -21.02
CA PHE A 73 19.83 -0.19 -19.61
C PHE A 73 18.49 -0.12 -18.87
N THR A 74 17.39 -0.51 -19.52
CA THR A 74 16.04 -0.35 -18.97
C THR A 74 15.54 -1.68 -18.42
N GLU A 75 15.14 -1.65 -17.15
CA GLU A 75 14.45 -2.74 -16.44
C GLU A 75 12.96 -2.42 -16.33
N GLU A 76 12.11 -3.41 -16.59
CA GLU A 76 10.67 -3.30 -16.36
C GLU A 76 10.37 -3.40 -14.86
N LEU A 77 9.61 -2.44 -14.34
CA LEU A 77 9.12 -2.49 -12.97
C LEU A 77 7.89 -3.39 -12.90
N PRO A 78 7.78 -4.25 -11.87
CA PRO A 78 6.64 -5.13 -11.73
C PRO A 78 5.35 -4.32 -11.62
N GLU A 79 4.30 -4.81 -12.26
CA GLU A 79 2.96 -4.25 -12.14
C GLU A 79 2.48 -4.36 -10.69
N GLN A 80 1.99 -3.24 -10.15
CA GLN A 80 1.38 -3.15 -8.84
C GLN A 80 -0.09 -2.79 -8.99
N VAL A 81 -0.94 -3.57 -8.35
CA VAL A 81 -2.39 -3.34 -8.32
C VAL A 81 -2.79 -2.91 -6.92
N LYS A 82 -3.56 -1.82 -6.84
CA LYS A 82 -4.17 -1.33 -5.61
C LYS A 82 -5.66 -1.12 -5.84
N TYR A 83 -6.48 -1.48 -4.85
CA TYR A 83 -7.91 -1.18 -4.87
C TYR A 83 -8.24 -0.07 -3.87
N GLU A 84 -9.03 0.90 -4.30
CA GLU A 84 -9.58 1.95 -3.46
C GLU A 84 -11.11 1.92 -3.50
N TYR A 85 -11.75 2.23 -2.37
CA TYR A 85 -13.20 2.29 -2.32
C TYR A 85 -13.73 3.47 -3.12
N ALA A 86 -14.61 3.21 -4.08
CA ALA A 86 -15.31 4.27 -4.81
C ALA A 86 -16.71 4.48 -4.21
N ASP A 87 -17.54 3.43 -4.22
CA ASP A 87 -18.91 3.47 -3.68
C ASP A 87 -19.42 2.06 -3.32
N SER A 88 -20.71 1.93 -3.00
CA SER A 88 -21.34 0.67 -2.60
C SER A 88 -21.38 -0.41 -3.69
N THR A 89 -21.06 -0.05 -4.93
CA THR A 89 -21.13 -0.90 -6.12
C THR A 89 -19.81 -1.02 -6.88
N TYR A 90 -18.87 -0.07 -6.70
CA TYR A 90 -17.56 -0.07 -7.37
C TYR A 90 -16.35 0.12 -6.45
N HIS A 91 -15.24 -0.48 -6.86
CA HIS A 91 -13.88 -0.14 -6.45
C HIS A 91 -13.10 0.47 -7.61
N ASN A 92 -12.19 1.38 -7.29
CA ASN A 92 -11.17 1.85 -8.23
C ASN A 92 -9.99 0.87 -8.19
N LYS A 93 -9.78 0.15 -9.29
CA LYS A 93 -8.55 -0.59 -9.53
C LYS A 93 -7.52 0.36 -10.12
N ILE A 94 -6.43 0.56 -9.41
CA ILE A 94 -5.29 1.35 -9.82
C ILE A 94 -4.19 0.36 -10.18
N THR A 95 -3.78 0.37 -11.44
CA THR A 95 -2.65 -0.41 -11.93
C THR A 95 -1.50 0.55 -12.21
N SER A 96 -0.38 0.32 -11.53
CA SER A 96 0.85 1.10 -11.68
C SER A 96 1.95 0.18 -12.20
N SER A 97 2.57 0.58 -13.29
CA SER A 97 3.75 -0.07 -13.87
C SER A 97 4.79 0.99 -14.19
N GLY A 98 5.91 0.58 -14.78
CA GLY A 98 6.93 1.53 -15.15
C GLY A 98 8.21 0.88 -15.61
N THR A 99 9.18 1.73 -15.90
CA THR A 99 10.52 1.32 -16.32
C THR A 99 11.54 2.04 -15.48
N TYR A 100 12.64 1.38 -15.18
CA TYR A 100 13.77 1.93 -14.46
C TYR A 100 15.02 1.83 -15.31
N CYS A 101 15.71 2.94 -15.53
CA CYS A 101 16.98 2.95 -16.25
C CYS A 101 18.14 2.77 -15.26
N CYS A 102 18.83 1.62 -15.34
CA CYS A 102 20.00 1.28 -14.52
C CYS A 102 21.20 2.20 -14.73
N PHE A 103 21.22 2.98 -15.82
CA PHE A 103 22.31 3.90 -16.11
C PHE A 103 22.09 5.29 -15.48
N CYS A 104 20.92 5.88 -15.70
CA CYS A 104 20.60 7.22 -15.17
C CYS A 104 19.87 7.20 -13.82
N PHE A 105 19.53 6.01 -13.32
CA PHE A 105 18.74 5.79 -12.11
C PHE A 105 17.35 6.46 -12.16
N GLY A 106 16.88 6.77 -13.36
CA GLY A 106 15.59 7.41 -13.61
C GLY A 106 14.47 6.38 -13.67
N THR A 107 13.33 6.71 -13.06
CA THR A 107 12.13 5.90 -13.09
C THR A 107 11.02 6.60 -13.86
N ASN A 108 10.40 5.90 -14.80
CA ASN A 108 9.16 6.32 -15.43
C ASN A 108 8.03 5.45 -14.88
N HIS A 109 6.97 6.08 -14.38
CA HIS A 109 5.78 5.40 -13.91
C HIS A 109 4.58 5.72 -14.78
N ILE A 110 3.76 4.71 -15.04
CA ILE A 110 2.46 4.85 -15.67
C ILE A 110 1.43 4.31 -14.69
N SER A 111 0.41 5.10 -14.42
CA SER A 111 -0.70 4.68 -13.56
C SER A 111 -2.01 4.88 -14.31
N ASN A 112 -2.81 3.82 -14.33
CA ASN A 112 -4.15 3.83 -14.91
C ASN A 112 -5.15 3.43 -13.83
N SER A 113 -6.33 4.07 -13.84
CA SER A 113 -7.43 3.73 -12.95
C SER A 113 -8.66 3.29 -13.75
N LYS A 114 -9.37 2.30 -13.21
CA LYS A 114 -10.63 1.81 -13.76
C LYS A 114 -11.59 1.40 -12.64
N LEU A 115 -12.88 1.65 -12.86
CA LEU A 115 -13.93 1.14 -11.98
C LEU A 115 -14.22 -0.34 -12.25
N GLU A 116 -14.24 -1.14 -11.19
CA GLU A 116 -14.64 -2.54 -11.20
C GLU A 116 -15.76 -2.76 -10.18
N ARG A 117 -16.74 -3.59 -10.55
CA ARG A 117 -17.83 -3.94 -9.63
C ARG A 117 -17.29 -4.80 -8.50
N HIS A 118 -17.95 -4.74 -7.35
CA HIS A 118 -17.55 -5.52 -6.19
C HIS A 118 -18.72 -5.99 -5.34
N ASN A 119 -18.43 -6.99 -4.52
CA ASN A 119 -19.30 -7.55 -3.50
C ASN A 119 -18.60 -7.49 -2.14
N MET A 120 -19.03 -6.56 -1.30
CA MET A 120 -18.51 -6.42 0.06
C MET A 120 -19.11 -7.45 1.00
N GLN A 121 -18.24 -8.02 1.84
CA GLN A 121 -18.62 -8.73 3.04
C GLN A 121 -18.16 -7.94 4.26
N THR A 122 -18.93 -8.04 5.34
CA THR A 122 -18.54 -7.53 6.65
C THR A 122 -18.40 -8.70 7.60
N GLU A 123 -17.30 -8.70 8.34
CA GLU A 123 -17.01 -9.60 9.44
C GLU A 123 -16.76 -8.77 10.70
N ILE A 124 -17.27 -9.24 11.84
CA ILE A 124 -17.09 -8.59 13.13
C ILE A 124 -16.22 -9.51 13.97
N LEU A 125 -14.97 -9.09 14.20
CA LEU A 125 -14.00 -9.85 14.97
C LEU A 125 -13.90 -9.30 16.40
N PRO A 126 -14.21 -10.09 17.43
CA PRO A 126 -14.00 -9.68 18.82
C PRO A 126 -12.50 -9.64 19.15
N GLN A 127 -12.01 -8.49 19.61
CA GLN A 127 -10.63 -8.34 20.13
C GLN A 127 -10.67 -8.11 21.63
N ILE A 128 -10.91 -9.21 22.38
CA ILE A 128 -11.13 -9.19 23.84
C ILE A 128 -9.99 -8.45 24.56
N SER A 129 -8.74 -8.76 24.23
CA SER A 129 -7.56 -8.11 24.85
C SER A 129 -7.43 -6.61 24.58
N ASN A 130 -8.20 -6.07 23.64
CA ASN A 130 -8.18 -4.67 23.26
C ASN A 130 -9.51 -3.94 23.54
N ASN A 131 -10.47 -4.59 24.23
CA ASN A 131 -11.79 -4.01 24.56
C ASN A 131 -12.51 -3.39 23.35
N ARG A 132 -12.38 -4.02 22.18
CA ARG A 132 -12.96 -3.53 20.93
C ARG A 132 -13.40 -4.63 20.00
N PHE A 133 -14.29 -4.28 19.07
CA PHE A 133 -14.56 -5.07 17.88
C PHE A 133 -13.79 -4.50 16.69
N ALA A 134 -13.24 -5.37 15.86
CA ALA A 134 -12.75 -5.01 14.53
C ALA A 134 -13.83 -5.34 13.51
N ILE A 135 -14.38 -4.32 12.86
CA ILE A 135 -15.27 -4.46 11.71
C ILE A 135 -14.38 -4.56 10.48
N VAL A 136 -14.21 -5.77 9.97
CA VAL A 136 -13.46 -6.05 8.76
C VAL A 136 -14.43 -6.05 7.59
N LYS A 137 -14.25 -5.11 6.66
CA LYS A 137 -14.97 -5.05 5.40
C LYS A 137 -14.01 -5.50 4.31
N HIS A 138 -14.24 -6.67 3.73
CA HIS A 138 -13.43 -7.20 2.64
C HIS A 138 -14.29 -7.42 1.40
N CYS A 139 -13.67 -7.24 0.23
CA CYS A 139 -14.29 -7.59 -1.03
C CYS A 139 -14.15 -9.10 -1.28
N LYS A 140 -15.18 -9.75 -1.81
CA LYS A 140 -15.10 -11.14 -2.28
C LYS A 140 -14.46 -11.27 -3.66
N ASP A 141 -14.52 -10.20 -4.45
CA ASP A 141 -14.13 -10.19 -5.86
C ASP A 141 -12.73 -9.60 -6.09
N CYS A 142 -12.15 -8.93 -5.09
CA CYS A 142 -10.81 -8.34 -5.16
C CYS A 142 -10.14 -8.25 -3.80
N GLU A 143 -8.90 -7.74 -3.75
CA GLU A 143 -8.07 -7.70 -2.54
C GLU A 143 -8.37 -6.50 -1.62
N TYR A 144 -9.42 -5.73 -1.90
CA TYR A 144 -9.78 -4.59 -1.06
C TYR A 144 -10.22 -5.06 0.33
N THR A 145 -9.56 -4.55 1.36
CA THR A 145 -9.92 -4.78 2.77
C THR A 145 -9.81 -3.48 3.55
N LYS A 146 -10.80 -3.20 4.39
CA LYS A 146 -10.83 -2.07 5.31
C LYS A 146 -11.20 -2.57 6.70
N THR A 147 -10.42 -2.18 7.69
CA THR A 147 -10.71 -2.50 9.10
C THR A 147 -11.05 -1.23 9.86
N GLU A 148 -12.19 -1.23 10.52
CA GLU A 148 -12.63 -0.18 11.44
C GLU A 148 -12.67 -0.75 12.86
N TYR A 149 -12.25 0.03 13.86
CA TYR A 149 -12.24 -0.41 15.26
C TYR A 149 -13.29 0.35 16.05
N ILE A 150 -14.13 -0.39 16.77
CA ILE A 150 -15.13 0.18 17.68
C ILE A 150 -14.81 -0.25 19.09
N ALA A 151 -14.50 0.71 19.95
CA ALA A 151 -14.39 0.46 21.39
C ALA A 151 -15.75 0.03 21.94
N ALA A 152 -15.76 -1.00 22.77
CA ALA A 152 -16.98 -1.54 23.37
C ALA A 152 -16.81 -1.67 24.87
N LYS A 153 -17.91 -1.45 25.61
CA LYS A 153 -17.95 -1.67 27.07
C LYS A 153 -17.94 -3.15 27.44
N SER A 154 -18.35 -4.01 26.50
CA SER A 154 -18.30 -5.45 26.62
C SER A 154 -17.96 -6.04 25.26
N VAL A 155 -17.01 -6.98 25.23
CA VAL A 155 -16.64 -7.75 24.05
C VAL A 155 -16.84 -9.22 24.38
N VAL A 156 -17.70 -9.88 23.62
CA VAL A 156 -17.99 -11.31 23.76
C VAL A 156 -17.59 -11.99 22.46
N ALA A 157 -17.00 -13.18 22.58
CA ALA A 157 -16.65 -14.02 21.45
C ALA A 157 -17.37 -15.37 21.56
N ASP A 158 -17.77 -15.90 20.41
CA ASP A 158 -18.24 -17.27 20.32
C ASP A 158 -17.11 -18.24 20.68
N TYR A 159 -17.48 -19.35 21.32
CA TYR A 159 -16.57 -20.44 21.60
C TYR A 159 -16.81 -21.59 20.62
N TYR A 160 -15.77 -22.00 19.89
CA TYR A 160 -15.76 -23.17 19.01
C TYR A 160 -14.78 -24.21 19.57
N GLY A 161 -15.32 -25.30 20.11
CA GLY A 161 -14.54 -26.39 20.72
C GLY A 161 -14.77 -27.75 20.07
N VAL A 162 -13.98 -28.74 20.48
CA VAL A 162 -14.14 -30.15 20.09
C VAL A 162 -14.70 -30.91 21.29
N VAL A 163 -15.58 -31.89 21.05
CA VAL A 163 -16.17 -32.71 22.11
C VAL A 163 -15.08 -33.59 22.73
N ASP A 164 -14.68 -33.27 23.95
CA ASP A 164 -13.63 -33.94 24.72
C ASP A 164 -14.13 -34.54 26.05
N GLY A 165 -15.45 -34.46 26.29
CA GLY A 165 -16.08 -34.90 27.53
C GLY A 165 -15.85 -33.96 28.72
N GLN A 166 -15.17 -32.82 28.52
CA GLN A 166 -14.99 -31.78 29.52
C GLN A 166 -16.06 -30.69 29.39
N PRO A 167 -16.41 -29.99 30.49
CA PRO A 167 -17.33 -28.88 30.43
C PRO A 167 -16.70 -27.67 29.73
N HIS A 168 -17.38 -27.17 28.71
CA HIS A 168 -17.06 -25.93 28.02
C HIS A 168 -18.00 -24.83 28.47
N THR A 169 -17.47 -23.62 28.68
CA THR A 169 -18.25 -22.47 29.15
C THR A 169 -17.84 -21.19 28.42
N VAL A 170 -18.75 -20.21 28.40
CA VAL A 170 -18.48 -18.86 27.91
C VAL A 170 -18.50 -17.93 29.13
N THR A 171 -17.38 -17.30 29.41
CA THR A 171 -17.25 -16.36 30.54
C THR A 171 -17.16 -14.94 30.04
N ILE A 172 -17.98 -14.06 30.61
CA ILE A 172 -17.90 -12.61 30.38
C ILE A 172 -17.03 -12.03 31.48
N SER A 173 -15.93 -11.37 31.10
CA SER A 173 -15.05 -10.68 32.04
C SER A 173 -15.35 -9.19 32.04
N ASP A 174 -15.52 -8.62 33.23
CA ASP A 174 -15.58 -7.17 33.41
C ASP A 174 -14.16 -6.58 33.29
N LEU A 175 -13.97 -5.66 32.35
CA LEU A 175 -12.73 -4.93 32.10
C LEU A 175 -12.91 -3.42 32.33
N SER A 176 -13.96 -3.03 33.06
CA SER A 176 -14.28 -1.63 33.37
C SER A 176 -13.26 -0.99 34.31
N GLU A 177 -13.15 0.33 34.24
CA GLU A 177 -12.27 1.12 35.11
C GLU A 177 -12.71 1.09 36.58
N ALA A 178 -11.78 1.35 37.50
CA ALA A 178 -12.07 1.39 38.93
C ALA A 178 -13.17 2.41 39.25
N GLY A 179 -14.28 1.95 39.83
CA GLY A 179 -15.43 2.78 40.20
C GLY A 179 -16.69 2.52 39.38
N VAL A 180 -16.62 1.73 38.30
CA VAL A 180 -17.81 1.24 37.58
C VAL A 180 -18.35 -0.02 38.27
N SER A 181 -19.64 -0.03 38.58
CA SER A 181 -20.31 -1.20 39.17
C SER A 181 -20.96 -2.03 38.07
N THR A 182 -20.29 -3.07 37.60
CA THR A 182 -20.87 -3.98 36.61
C THR A 182 -21.51 -5.19 37.30
N GLN A 183 -22.74 -5.53 36.92
CA GLN A 183 -23.35 -6.82 37.26
C GLN A 183 -23.53 -7.66 35.99
N ILE A 184 -23.02 -8.88 36.03
CA ILE A 184 -23.17 -9.86 34.95
C ILE A 184 -24.08 -10.99 35.46
N ARG A 185 -25.18 -11.25 34.75
CA ARG A 185 -26.08 -12.37 35.00
C ARG A 185 -26.21 -13.23 33.76
N TYR A 186 -26.37 -14.54 33.94
CA TYR A 186 -26.66 -15.51 32.89
C TYR A 186 -28.10 -15.97 32.96
N GLY A 187 -28.64 -16.49 31.87
CA GLY A 187 -30.05 -16.87 31.78
C GLY A 187 -30.30 -18.10 30.92
N ASN A 188 -31.51 -18.64 31.09
CA ASN A 188 -32.06 -19.67 30.19
C ASN A 188 -32.79 -19.05 28.99
N SER A 189 -33.07 -17.74 29.03
CA SER A 189 -33.71 -16.97 27.98
C SER A 189 -33.31 -15.50 28.08
N ALA A 190 -33.47 -14.73 27.00
CA ALA A 190 -33.11 -13.31 26.95
C ALA A 190 -33.82 -12.44 28.02
N GLU A 191 -35.04 -12.83 28.43
CA GLU A 191 -35.84 -12.10 29.42
C GLU A 191 -35.66 -12.62 30.86
N SER A 192 -34.78 -13.61 31.08
CA SER A 192 -34.62 -14.26 32.39
C SER A 192 -33.16 -14.58 32.69
N CYS A 193 -32.38 -13.53 32.91
CA CYS A 193 -30.98 -13.60 33.30
C CYS A 193 -30.84 -13.46 34.83
N THR A 194 -31.08 -14.55 35.56
CA THR A 194 -31.04 -14.54 37.05
C THR A 194 -29.84 -15.28 37.62
N LEU A 195 -29.13 -16.07 36.81
CA LEU A 195 -28.03 -16.92 37.22
C LEU A 195 -26.75 -16.10 37.43
N THR A 196 -25.95 -16.44 38.45
CA THR A 196 -24.65 -15.80 38.71
C THR A 196 -23.48 -16.52 38.06
N SER A 197 -23.70 -17.76 37.59
CA SER A 197 -22.66 -18.61 37.01
C SER A 197 -22.96 -18.87 35.54
N ALA A 198 -21.90 -18.90 34.73
CA ALA A 198 -21.99 -19.21 33.32
C ALA A 198 -22.49 -20.66 33.11
N PRO A 199 -23.27 -20.92 32.05
CA PRO A 199 -23.66 -22.28 31.71
C PRO A 199 -22.45 -23.14 31.31
N ASN A 200 -22.55 -24.45 31.52
CA ASN A 200 -21.52 -25.42 31.18
C ASN A 200 -22.11 -26.49 30.27
N TYR A 201 -21.45 -26.74 29.14
CA TYR A 201 -21.89 -27.70 28.12
C TYR A 201 -20.81 -28.76 27.88
N THR A 202 -21.18 -30.03 28.01
CA THR A 202 -20.29 -31.20 27.78
C THR A 202 -20.65 -31.95 26.51
N GLU A 203 -21.90 -31.85 26.06
CA GLU A 203 -22.40 -32.58 24.90
C GLU A 203 -22.15 -31.81 23.59
N LYS A 204 -22.17 -32.53 22.48
CA LYS A 204 -22.07 -31.92 21.15
C LYS A 204 -23.35 -31.14 20.84
N GLY A 205 -23.22 -29.85 20.57
CA GLY A 205 -24.36 -29.05 20.13
C GLY A 205 -23.99 -27.61 19.84
N GLN A 206 -24.95 -26.89 19.28
CA GLN A 206 -24.92 -25.44 19.22
C GLN A 206 -25.82 -24.93 20.36
N TYR A 207 -25.23 -24.24 21.32
CA TYR A 207 -25.92 -23.75 22.50
C TYR A 207 -25.93 -22.23 22.51
N THR A 208 -27.12 -21.64 22.64
CA THR A 208 -27.27 -20.20 22.84
C THR A 208 -27.05 -19.88 24.32
N VAL A 209 -26.18 -18.90 24.61
CA VAL A 209 -25.96 -18.40 25.97
C VAL A 209 -26.62 -17.04 26.10
N TYR A 210 -27.55 -16.92 27.05
CA TYR A 210 -28.18 -15.64 27.39
C TYR A 210 -27.45 -15.01 28.57
N TYR A 211 -27.23 -13.70 28.48
CA TYR A 211 -26.62 -12.93 29.54
C TYR A 211 -27.18 -11.50 29.57
N GLU A 212 -27.09 -10.88 30.73
CA GLU A 212 -27.44 -9.49 30.98
C GLU A 212 -26.26 -8.79 31.66
N ILE A 213 -25.90 -7.61 31.16
CA ILE A 213 -24.88 -6.75 31.75
C ILE A 213 -25.55 -5.46 32.18
N THR A 214 -25.56 -5.21 33.49
CA THR A 214 -26.05 -3.96 34.08
C THR A 214 -24.85 -3.13 34.52
N TYR A 215 -24.87 -1.84 34.19
CA TYR A 215 -23.86 -0.84 34.58
C TYR A 215 -24.45 0.19 35.55
#